data_AF-A0A0M2U9Q2-F1
#
_entry.id   AF-A0A0M2U9Q2-F1
#
_cell.length_a   1.000
_cell.length_b   1.000
_cell.length_c   1.000
_cell.angle_alpha   90.00
_cell.angle_beta   90.00
_cell.angle_gamma   90.00
#
_symmetry.space_group_name_H-M   'P 1'
#
loop_
_entity.id
_entity.type
_entity.pdbx_description
1 polymer ?
#
loop_
_entity_poly.entity_id
_entity_poly.type
_entity_poly.pdbx_seq_one_letter_code
_entity_poly.pdbx_strand_id
1 'polypeptide(L)'
;MELSVWALNRIIEQQLAGDEARLNALRAKGKVLMMDVRKMTDEEILNKLNSIGMRINREIMRKLCREHISADSLSKWLEKDWKLKLKNYDEDWSWLGAKVLWERWYPEIPNLEMLDDKMQEGYELLSENKLLMH
;
A
#
# COMPACT_ATOMS: atom_id res chain seq x y z
N MET A 1 0.50 5.79 20.77
CA MET A 1 0.95 5.80 19.37
C MET A 1 0.16 4.71 18.68
N GLU A 2 -0.90 5.06 17.95
CA GLU A 2 -1.58 4.07 17.10
C GLU A 2 -0.65 3.79 15.92
N LEU A 3 -0.28 2.53 15.73
CA LEU A 3 0.48 2.13 14.55
C LEU A 3 -0.40 2.36 13.32
N SER A 4 0.14 3.04 12.31
CA SER A 4 -0.59 3.21 11.05
C SER A 4 -0.91 1.85 10.43
N VAL A 5 -2.03 1.75 9.71
CA VAL A 5 -2.45 0.53 9.00
C VAL A 5 -1.31 0.00 8.12
N TRP A 6 -0.58 0.92 7.50
CA TRP A 6 0.67 0.68 6.79
C TRP A 6 1.73 -0.04 7.66
N ALA A 7 2.11 0.54 8.81
CA ALA A 7 3.15 -0.02 9.67
C ALA A 7 2.77 -1.42 10.18
N LEU A 8 1.50 -1.65 10.46
CA LEU A 8 0.99 -2.97 10.84
C LEU A 8 1.15 -4.00 9.72
N ASN A 9 0.78 -3.68 8.47
CA ASN A 9 0.95 -4.60 7.35
C ASN A 9 2.43 -4.91 7.09
N ARG A 10 3.31 -3.90 7.17
CA ARG A 10 4.76 -4.12 7.05
C ARG A 10 5.28 -5.06 8.14
N ILE A 11 4.95 -4.80 9.41
CA ILE A 11 5.40 -5.64 10.54
C ILE A 11 4.92 -7.08 10.37
N ILE A 12 3.65 -7.27 9.98
CA ILE A 12 3.09 -8.60 9.73
C ILE A 12 3.87 -9.31 8.61
N GLU A 13 4.11 -8.65 7.49
CA GLU A 13 4.84 -9.26 6.37
C GLU A 13 6.31 -9.55 6.71
N GLN A 14 6.98 -8.66 7.46
CA GLN A 14 8.34 -8.88 7.93
C GLN A 14 8.44 -10.05 8.92
N GLN A 15 7.52 -10.16 9.87
CA GLN A 15 7.51 -11.26 10.86
C GLN A 15 7.17 -12.60 10.22
N LEU A 16 6.43 -12.59 9.12
CA LEU A 16 6.02 -13.79 8.38
C LEU A 16 6.90 -14.07 7.18
N ALA A 17 7.97 -13.29 6.97
CA ALA A 17 8.92 -13.51 5.90
C ALA A 17 9.54 -14.91 6.04
N GLY A 18 9.28 -15.77 5.05
CA GLY A 18 9.73 -17.17 5.05
C GLY A 18 8.75 -18.19 5.66
N ASP A 19 7.65 -17.76 6.28
CA ASP A 19 6.57 -18.65 6.76
C ASP A 19 5.43 -18.72 5.73
N GLU A 20 5.69 -19.43 4.63
CA GLU A 20 4.72 -19.59 3.53
C GLU A 20 3.39 -20.21 3.98
N ALA A 21 3.41 -21.11 4.96
CA ALA A 21 2.20 -21.73 5.48
C ALA A 21 1.27 -20.68 6.10
N ARG A 22 1.84 -19.76 6.88
CA ARG A 22 1.08 -18.70 7.54
C ARG A 22 0.65 -17.59 6.59
N LEU A 23 1.49 -17.23 5.62
CA LEU A 23 1.12 -16.31 4.53
C LEU A 23 -0.07 -16.87 3.72
N ASN A 24 -0.04 -18.15 3.37
CA ASN A 24 -1.15 -18.81 2.67
C ASN A 24 -2.43 -18.88 3.51
N ALA A 25 -2.31 -19.06 4.83
CA ALA A 25 -3.47 -19.00 5.73
C ALA A 25 -4.09 -17.59 5.80
N LEU A 26 -3.30 -16.52 5.70
CA LEU A 26 -3.80 -15.14 5.60
C LEU A 26 -4.51 -14.90 4.27
N ARG A 27 -3.92 -15.34 3.15
CA ARG A 27 -4.54 -15.28 1.82
C ARG A 27 -5.88 -16.03 1.79
N ALA A 28 -5.95 -17.21 2.39
CA ALA A 28 -7.18 -18.01 2.49
C ALA A 28 -8.29 -17.31 3.31
N LYS A 29 -7.92 -16.42 4.23
CA LYS A 29 -8.86 -15.57 4.99
C LYS A 29 -9.23 -14.28 4.25
N GLY A 30 -8.75 -14.10 3.02
CA GLY A 30 -9.02 -12.91 2.20
C GLY A 30 -8.13 -11.71 2.53
N LYS A 31 -7.08 -11.86 3.35
CA LYS A 31 -6.15 -10.76 3.60
C LYS A 31 -5.34 -10.47 2.34
N VAL A 32 -5.30 -9.20 1.96
CA VAL A 32 -4.44 -8.71 0.86
C VAL A 32 -3.08 -8.38 1.44
N LEU A 33 -2.02 -8.93 0.83
CA LEU A 33 -0.63 -8.69 1.23
C LEU A 33 0.03 -7.73 0.25
N MET A 34 0.75 -6.74 0.76
CA MET A 34 1.51 -5.77 -0.03
C MET A 34 2.49 -6.46 -0.96
N MET A 35 3.21 -7.49 -0.49
CA MET A 35 4.13 -8.26 -1.33
C MET A 35 3.46 -8.89 -2.56
N ASP A 36 2.18 -9.24 -2.46
CA ASP A 36 1.44 -9.82 -3.58
C ASP A 36 1.00 -8.73 -4.56
N VAL A 37 0.51 -7.59 -4.05
CA VAL A 37 0.15 -6.43 -4.89
C VAL A 37 1.37 -5.90 -5.63
N ARG A 38 2.55 -5.88 -5.00
CA ARG A 38 3.82 -5.45 -5.63
C ARG A 38 4.26 -6.35 -6.78
N LYS A 39 3.82 -7.61 -6.84
CA LYS A 39 4.09 -8.54 -7.94
C LYS A 39 3.13 -8.36 -9.13
N MET A 40 1.99 -7.71 -8.91
CA MET A 40 1.01 -7.46 -9.97
C MET A 40 1.51 -6.38 -10.94
N THR A 41 1.09 -6.48 -12.19
CA THR A 41 1.24 -5.44 -13.20
C THR A 41 0.32 -4.25 -12.91
N ASP A 42 0.61 -3.09 -13.51
CA ASP A 42 -0.24 -1.91 -13.38
C ASP A 42 -1.68 -2.18 -13.86
N GLU A 43 -1.83 -2.96 -14.94
CA GLU A 43 -3.13 -3.32 -15.52
C GLU A 43 -3.96 -4.21 -14.57
N GLU A 44 -3.34 -5.19 -13.94
CA GLU A 44 -4.01 -6.04 -12.96
C GLU A 44 -4.49 -5.24 -11.74
N ILE A 45 -3.65 -4.33 -11.23
CA ILE A 45 -4.01 -3.45 -10.12
C ILE A 45 -5.17 -2.53 -10.53
N LEU A 46 -5.10 -1.92 -11.72
CA LEU A 46 -6.17 -1.08 -12.23
C LEU A 46 -7.48 -1.83 -12.42
N ASN A 47 -7.43 -3.05 -12.96
CA ASN A 47 -8.61 -3.90 -13.11
C ASN A 47 -9.24 -4.22 -11.75
N LYS A 48 -8.42 -4.49 -10.73
CA LYS A 48 -8.91 -4.75 -9.37
C LYS A 48 -9.54 -3.51 -8.74
N LEU A 49 -8.90 -2.35 -8.86
CA LEU A 49 -9.44 -1.07 -8.40
C LEU A 49 -10.75 -0.69 -9.12
N ASN A 50 -10.81 -0.90 -10.43
CA ASN A 50 -12.04 -0.73 -11.21
C ASN A 50 -13.17 -1.65 -10.73
N SER A 51 -12.87 -2.89 -10.37
CA SER A 51 -13.87 -3.86 -9.89
C SER A 51 -14.51 -3.47 -8.56
N ILE A 52 -13.79 -2.72 -7.72
CA ILE A 52 -14.29 -2.16 -6.47
C ILE A 52 -14.87 -0.75 -6.65
N GLY A 53 -14.93 -0.26 -7.90
CA GLY A 53 -15.52 1.00 -8.32
C GLY A 53 -14.57 2.21 -8.33
N MET A 54 -13.28 2.00 -8.06
CA MET A 54 -12.25 3.02 -8.17
C MET A 54 -11.73 3.13 -9.61
N ARG A 55 -12.40 3.97 -10.40
CA ARG A 55 -12.00 4.27 -11.79
C ARG A 55 -10.90 5.31 -11.83
N ILE A 56 -9.67 4.86 -11.66
CA ILE A 56 -8.48 5.72 -11.74
C ILE A 56 -7.74 5.51 -13.06
N ASN A 57 -7.09 6.56 -13.52
CA ASN A 57 -6.10 6.52 -14.60
C ASN A 57 -4.92 7.40 -14.20
N ARG A 58 -3.86 7.45 -15.01
CA ARG A 58 -2.66 8.26 -14.72
C ARG A 58 -3.01 9.71 -14.39
N GLU A 59 -3.83 10.39 -15.19
CA GLU A 59 -4.14 11.80 -14.97
C GLU A 59 -4.93 12.05 -13.67
N ILE A 60 -5.93 11.22 -13.40
CA ILE A 60 -6.69 11.26 -12.15
C ILE A 60 -5.75 10.99 -10.97
N MET A 61 -4.91 9.96 -11.08
CA MET A 61 -3.97 9.58 -10.05
C MET A 61 -2.98 10.71 -9.74
N ARG A 62 -2.42 11.36 -10.78
CA ARG A 62 -1.53 12.52 -10.62
C ARG A 62 -2.16 13.64 -9.80
N LYS A 63 -3.43 13.93 -10.03
CA LYS A 63 -4.18 14.94 -9.27
C LYS A 63 -4.35 14.50 -7.82
N LEU A 64 -4.80 13.26 -7.60
CA LEU A 64 -4.98 12.71 -6.26
C LEU A 64 -3.67 12.68 -5.47
N CYS A 65 -2.53 12.36 -6.11
CA CYS A 65 -1.21 12.39 -5.50
C CYS A 65 -0.81 13.77 -4.97
N ARG A 66 -1.37 14.85 -5.51
CA ARG A 66 -1.09 16.23 -5.07
C ARG A 66 -2.07 16.73 -4.01
N GLU A 67 -3.27 16.15 -3.98
CA GLU A 67 -4.35 16.55 -3.07
C GLU A 67 -4.35 15.74 -1.76
N HIS A 68 -3.64 14.62 -1.74
CA HIS A 68 -3.53 13.72 -0.59
C HIS A 68 -2.07 13.58 -0.13
N ILE A 69 -1.89 13.33 1.17
CA ILE A 69 -0.57 13.13 1.77
C ILE A 69 -0.19 11.65 1.91
N SER A 70 -1.17 10.75 1.83
CA SER A 70 -1.00 9.31 2.05
C SER A 70 -2.00 8.49 1.25
N ALA A 71 -1.66 7.23 0.95
CA ALA A 71 -2.58 6.30 0.28
C ALA A 71 -3.80 5.99 1.16
N ASP A 72 -3.60 5.91 2.48
CA ASP A 72 -4.68 5.79 3.47
C ASP A 72 -5.64 7.01 3.43
N SER A 73 -5.11 8.23 3.33
CA SER A 73 -5.95 9.44 3.27
C SER A 73 -6.75 9.53 1.98
N LEU A 74 -6.17 9.08 0.86
CA LEU A 74 -6.84 8.99 -0.44
C LEU A 74 -7.96 7.96 -0.38
N SER A 75 -7.69 6.77 0.17
CA SER A 75 -8.67 5.70 0.37
C SER A 75 -9.86 6.14 1.22
N LYS A 76 -9.62 6.76 2.38
CA LYS A 76 -10.67 7.32 3.25
C LYS A 76 -11.47 8.44 2.59
N TRP A 77 -10.84 9.24 1.74
CA TRP A 77 -11.55 10.26 0.97
C TRP A 77 -12.50 9.62 -0.06
N LEU A 78 -12.04 8.58 -0.76
CA LEU A 78 -12.87 7.83 -1.70
C LEU A 78 -14.05 7.12 -1.03
N GLU A 79 -13.85 6.58 0.17
CA GLU A 79 -14.91 5.97 0.97
C GLU A 79 -16.00 7.00 1.34
N LYS A 80 -15.59 8.20 1.74
CA LYS A 80 -16.50 9.29 2.18
C LYS A 80 -17.20 10.01 1.03
N ASP A 81 -16.67 9.97 -0.18
CA ASP A 81 -17.33 10.55 -1.34
C ASP A 81 -18.54 9.69 -1.76
N TRP A 82 -19.68 9.94 -1.09
CA TRP A 82 -21.02 9.37 -1.27
C TRP A 82 -21.48 9.25 -2.75
N LYS A 83 -20.85 9.98 -3.68
CA LYS A 83 -21.15 9.91 -5.11
C LYS A 83 -20.66 8.63 -5.80
N LEU A 84 -19.70 7.90 -5.22
CA LEU A 84 -19.12 6.73 -5.89
C LEU A 84 -19.93 5.43 -5.72
N LYS A 85 -20.92 5.36 -4.81
CA LYS A 85 -21.78 4.17 -4.55
C LYS A 85 -21.03 2.84 -4.78
N LEU A 86 -19.86 2.71 -4.16
CA LEU A 86 -18.96 1.58 -4.32
C LEU A 86 -19.61 0.35 -3.66
N LYS A 87 -20.49 -0.35 -4.39
CA LYS A 87 -21.22 -1.52 -3.87
C LYS A 87 -20.30 -2.66 -3.42
N ASN A 88 -19.04 -2.64 -3.88
CA ASN A 88 -18.01 -3.64 -3.62
C ASN A 88 -16.72 -2.99 -3.09
N TYR A 89 -16.81 -1.89 -2.34
CA TYR A 89 -15.62 -1.25 -1.77
C TYR A 89 -14.86 -2.24 -0.89
N ASP A 90 -13.56 -2.32 -1.13
CA ASP A 90 -12.63 -3.12 -0.35
C ASP A 90 -11.52 -2.17 0.11
N GLU A 91 -11.56 -1.85 1.40
CA GLU A 91 -10.63 -0.89 2.02
C GLU A 91 -9.18 -1.35 1.82
N ASP A 92 -8.88 -2.63 2.05
CA ASP A 92 -7.54 -3.17 1.89
C ASP A 92 -7.04 -2.98 0.44
N TRP A 93 -7.86 -3.30 -0.55
CA TRP A 93 -7.48 -3.09 -1.95
C TRP A 93 -7.35 -1.63 -2.35
N SER A 94 -8.19 -0.74 -1.80
CA SER A 94 -8.22 0.67 -2.21
C SER A 94 -6.91 1.38 -1.89
N TRP A 95 -6.41 1.23 -0.65
CA TRP A 95 -5.16 1.89 -0.26
C TRP A 95 -3.93 1.13 -0.76
N LEU A 96 -3.92 -0.22 -0.76
CA LEU A 96 -2.78 -1.01 -1.26
C LEU A 96 -2.54 -0.78 -2.76
N GLY A 97 -3.59 -0.88 -3.57
CA GLY A 97 -3.49 -0.68 -5.01
C GLY A 97 -3.10 0.77 -5.35
N ALA A 98 -3.71 1.75 -4.68
CA ALA A 98 -3.35 3.15 -4.86
C ALA A 98 -1.90 3.42 -4.47
N LYS A 99 -1.39 2.87 -3.36
CA LYS A 99 0.01 3.02 -2.93
C LYS A 99 0.96 2.52 -4.02
N VAL A 100 0.78 1.30 -4.51
CA VAL A 100 1.69 0.70 -5.49
C VAL A 100 1.68 1.47 -6.81
N LEU A 101 0.51 1.90 -7.28
CA LEU A 101 0.43 2.74 -8.49
C LEU A 101 1.05 4.12 -8.28
N TRP A 102 0.91 4.71 -7.10
CA TRP A 102 1.55 5.98 -6.75
C TRP A 102 3.08 5.84 -6.83
N GLU A 103 3.64 4.84 -6.14
CA GLU A 103 5.07 4.54 -6.12
C GLU A 103 5.64 4.37 -7.54
N ARG A 104 4.90 3.68 -8.41
CA ARG A 104 5.34 3.38 -9.78
C ARG A 104 5.19 4.55 -10.75
N TRP A 105 4.10 5.29 -10.64
CA TRP A 105 3.76 6.31 -11.64
C TRP A 105 4.29 7.69 -11.31
N TYR A 106 4.36 8.02 -10.02
CA TYR A 106 4.73 9.35 -9.52
C TYR A 106 5.72 9.26 -8.35
N PRO A 107 6.86 8.55 -8.49
CA PRO A 107 7.84 8.41 -7.42
C PRO A 107 8.42 9.76 -6.94
N GLU A 108 8.34 10.80 -7.76
CA GLU A 108 8.76 12.16 -7.46
C GLU A 108 7.80 12.93 -6.54
N ILE A 109 6.59 12.41 -6.32
CA ILE A 109 5.59 12.97 -5.41
C ILE A 109 5.47 12.00 -4.23
N PRO A 110 6.34 12.06 -3.20
CA PRO A 110 6.33 11.09 -2.12
C PRO A 110 5.08 11.23 -1.24
N ASN A 111 4.49 10.10 -0.87
CA ASN A 111 3.47 10.02 0.17
C ASN A 111 4.09 9.58 1.52
N LEU A 112 3.32 9.65 2.60
CA LEU A 112 3.80 9.29 3.94
C LEU A 112 4.29 7.83 4.03
N GLU A 113 3.64 6.90 3.35
CA GLU A 113 4.06 5.50 3.37
C GLU A 113 5.42 5.30 2.69
N MET A 114 5.69 5.99 1.57
CA MET A 114 6.99 5.98 0.89
C MET A 114 8.10 6.62 1.74
N LEU A 115 7.77 7.69 2.47
CA LEU A 115 8.72 8.31 3.41
C LEU A 115 9.05 7.34 4.55
N ASP A 116 8.05 6.65 5.08
CA ASP A 116 8.26 5.66 6.14
C ASP A 116 9.03 4.43 5.65
N ASP A 117 8.81 3.98 4.41
CA ASP A 117 9.63 2.96 3.74
C ASP A 117 11.12 3.36 3.75
N LYS A 118 11.43 4.60 3.32
CA LYS A 118 12.82 5.11 3.29
C LYS A 118 13.42 5.28 4.69
N MET A 119 12.62 5.72 5.67
CA MET A 119 13.09 5.84 7.06
C MET A 119 13.46 4.46 7.61
N GLN A 120 12.63 3.45 7.36
CA GLN A 120 12.85 2.09 7.83
C GLN A 120 14.07 1.45 7.16
N GLU A 121 14.24 1.61 5.85
CA GLU A 121 15.46 1.18 5.13
C GLU A 121 16.71 1.82 5.75
N GLY A 122 16.66 3.12 6.08
CA GLY A 122 17.75 3.81 6.77
C GLY A 122 18.07 3.23 8.15
N TYR A 123 17.05 2.85 8.94
CA TYR A 123 17.26 2.20 10.23
C TYR A 123 17.85 0.79 10.11
N GLU A 124 17.42 0.03 9.12
CA GLU A 124 17.96 -1.30 8.81
C GLU A 124 19.45 -1.22 8.45
N LEU A 125 19.82 -0.33 7.54
CA LEU A 125 21.22 -0.09 7.17
C LEU A 125 22.09 0.35 8.36
N LEU A 126 21.56 1.20 9.24
CA LEU A 126 22.27 1.61 10.45
C LEU A 126 22.46 0.44 11.42
N SER A 127 21.48 -0.45 11.53
CA SER A 127 21.55 -1.63 12.39
C SER A 127 22.58 -2.65 11.86
N GLU A 128 22.63 -2.88 10.55
CA GLU A 128 23.59 -3.76 9.89
C GLU A 128 25.03 -3.24 10.04
N ASN A 129 25.23 -1.93 9.84
CA ASN A 129 26.54 -1.32 10.03
C ASN A 129 27.05 -1.44 11.47
N LYS A 130 26.16 -1.32 12.47
CA LYS A 130 26.51 -1.56 13.88
C LYS A 130 26.88 -3.02 14.16
N LEU A 131 26.28 -3.98 13.45
CA LEU A 131 26.62 -5.40 13.59
C LEU A 131 27.98 -5.76 12.96
N LEU A 132 28.47 -4.99 11.98
CA LEU A 132 29.77 -5.19 11.33
C LEU A 132 30.95 -4.52 12.06
N MET A 133 30.68 -3.67 13.05
CA MET A 133 31.71 -2.98 13.86
C MET A 133 32.00 -3.68 15.21
N HIS A 134 31.48 -4.89 15.41
CA HIS A 134 31.69 -5.75 16.59
C HIS A 134 32.26 -7.11 16.17
#